data_AF-A0A257B740-F1
#
_entry.id   AF-A0A257B740-F1
#
_cell.length_a   1.000
_cell.length_b   1.000
_cell.length_c   1.000
_cell.angle_alpha   90.00
_cell.angle_beta   90.00
_cell.angle_gamma   90.00
#
_symmetry.space_group_name_H-M   'P 1'
#
loop_
_entity.id
_entity.type
_entity.pdbx_description
1 polymer ?
#
loop_
_entity_poly.entity_id
_entity_poly.type
_entity_poly.pdbx_seq_one_letter_code
_entity_poly.pdbx_strand_id
1 'polypeptide(L)'
;MIQKVDVILWSREVELRGLPRALEAEYEARGAFWVTRGLRLTRSLFELLEIERPELEFRKYEVPPPPSAGESASGAAEEASV
;
A
#
# COMPACT_ATOMS: atom_id res chain seq x y z
N MET A 1 -20.11 -3.43 -12.64
CA MET A 1 -19.10 -2.36 -12.55
C MET A 1 -18.07 -2.83 -11.55
N ILE A 2 -16.82 -3.05 -11.95
CA ILE A 2 -15.77 -3.53 -11.03
C ILE A 2 -15.32 -2.33 -10.19
N GLN A 3 -15.36 -2.47 -8.87
CA GLN A 3 -14.92 -1.42 -7.96
C GLN A 3 -13.40 -1.48 -7.80
N LYS A 4 -12.76 -0.32 -7.95
CA LYS A 4 -11.30 -0.19 -7.91
C LYS A 4 -10.87 0.31 -6.55
N VAL A 5 -9.88 -0.36 -5.96
CA VAL A 5 -9.30 -0.02 -4.67
C VAL A 5 -7.82 0.26 -4.87
N ASP A 6 -7.38 1.44 -4.48
CA ASP A 6 -5.95 1.77 -4.48
C ASP A 6 -5.30 1.22 -3.21
N VAL A 7 -4.17 0.55 -3.37
CA VAL A 7 -3.47 -0.19 -2.32
C VAL A 7 -2.04 0.33 -2.23
N ILE A 8 -1.72 1.01 -1.14
CA ILE A 8 -0.38 1.54 -0.89
C ILE A 8 0.33 0.57 0.04
N LEU A 9 1.32 -0.13 -0.50
CA LEU A 9 2.13 -1.12 0.19
C LEU A 9 3.32 -0.42 0.86
N TRP A 10 3.31 -0.41 2.19
CA TRP A 10 4.44 -0.02 3.03
C TRP A 10 5.21 -1.27 3.47
N SER A 11 6.41 -1.09 4.06
CA SER A 11 7.28 -2.21 4.45
C SER A 11 6.62 -3.23 5.41
N ARG A 12 5.64 -2.83 6.22
CA ARG A 12 4.92 -3.71 7.16
C ARG A 12 3.40 -3.56 7.14
N GLU A 13 2.90 -2.57 6.43
CA GLU A 13 1.50 -2.15 6.49
C GLU A 13 0.97 -1.90 5.10
N VAL A 14 -0.35 -1.91 4.97
CA VAL A 14 -1.07 -1.63 3.74
C VAL A 14 -2.09 -0.56 4.03
N GLU A 15 -2.14 0.47 3.19
CA GLU A 15 -3.19 1.48 3.21
C GLU A 15 -4.10 1.28 1.99
N LEU A 16 -5.40 1.11 2.24
CA LEU A 16 -6.42 0.94 1.22
C LEU A 16 -7.23 2.23 1.07
N ARG A 17 -7.46 2.64 -0.18
CA ARG A 17 -8.28 3.80 -0.52
C ARG A 17 -9.39 3.38 -1.48
N GLY A 18 -10.60 3.84 -1.21
CA GLY A 18 -11.77 3.52 -2.04
C GLY A 18 -12.43 2.19 -1.71
N LEU A 19 -12.20 1.64 -0.52
CA LEU A 19 -12.94 0.47 -0.04
C LEU A 19 -14.43 0.84 0.14
N PRO A 20 -15.37 -0.09 -0.12
CA PRO A 20 -16.77 0.09 0.25
C PRO A 20 -16.92 0.27 1.76
N ARG A 21 -17.76 1.21 2.18
CA ARG A 21 -17.98 1.53 3.61
C ARG A 21 -18.41 0.35 4.48
N ALA A 22 -19.12 -0.63 3.90
CA ALA A 22 -19.46 -1.87 4.59
C ALA A 22 -18.22 -2.72 4.90
N LEU A 23 -17.27 -2.80 3.97
CA LEU A 23 -16.00 -3.51 4.16
C LEU A 23 -15.06 -2.73 5.09
N GLU A 24 -15.08 -1.40 5.04
CA GLU A 24 -14.29 -0.58 5.98
C GLU A 24 -14.67 -0.91 7.43
N ALA A 25 -15.97 -0.93 7.74
CA ALA A 25 -16.45 -1.28 9.08
C ALA A 25 -16.15 -2.74 9.47
N GLU A 26 -16.27 -3.68 8.53
CA GLU A 26 -15.93 -5.10 8.76
C GLU A 26 -14.45 -5.27 9.13
N TYR A 27 -13.56 -4.59 8.41
CA TYR A 27 -12.12 -4.69 8.63
C TYR A 27 -11.63 -3.86 9.83
N GLU A 28 -12.30 -2.74 10.14
CA GLU A 28 -12.07 -1.99 11.38
C GLU A 28 -12.32 -2.87 12.62
N ALA A 29 -13.41 -3.65 12.63
CA ALA A 29 -13.69 -4.62 13.69
C ALA A 29 -12.64 -5.76 13.78
N ARG A 30 -11.91 -6.02 12.70
CA ARG A 30 -10.83 -7.02 12.63
C ARG A 30 -9.44 -6.43 12.96
N GLY A 31 -9.38 -5.17 13.37
CA GLY A 31 -8.15 -4.50 13.81
C GLY A 31 -7.49 -3.60 12.75
N ALA A 32 -8.16 -3.32 11.64
CA ALA A 32 -7.76 -2.21 10.78
C ALA A 32 -8.09 -0.86 11.43
N PHE A 33 -7.42 0.21 11.03
CA PHE A 33 -7.65 1.55 11.58
C PHE A 33 -7.60 2.62 10.50
N TRP A 34 -8.31 3.72 10.74
CA TRP A 34 -8.36 4.83 9.80
C TRP A 34 -7.12 5.71 9.87
N VAL A 35 -6.58 6.04 8.70
CA VAL A 35 -5.59 7.10 8.48
C VAL A 35 -6.18 8.19 7.61
N THR A 36 -5.44 9.28 7.41
CA THR A 36 -5.94 10.54 6.79
C THR A 36 -6.71 10.35 5.49
N ARG A 37 -6.38 9.33 4.67
CA ARG A 37 -7.02 9.11 3.36
C ARG A 37 -7.44 7.67 3.09
N GLY A 38 -7.44 6.79 4.09
CA GLY A 38 -7.71 5.38 3.84
C GLY A 38 -7.72 4.52 5.09
N LEU A 39 -7.98 3.23 4.87
CA LEU A 39 -7.97 2.21 5.91
C LEU A 39 -6.59 1.53 5.94
N ARG A 40 -5.93 1.53 7.10
CA ARG A 40 -4.64 0.88 7.29
C ARG A 40 -4.82 -0.48 7.96
N LEU A 41 -4.12 -1.48 7.44
CA LEU A 41 -4.17 -2.86 7.90
C LEU A 41 -2.80 -3.54 7.75
N THR A 42 -2.63 -4.67 8.44
CA THR A 42 -1.46 -5.53 8.29
C THR A 42 -1.47 -6.23 6.93
N ARG A 43 -0.30 -6.68 6.46
CA ARG A 43 -0.21 -7.47 5.22
C ARG A 43 -1.09 -8.72 5.24
N SER A 44 -1.15 -9.43 6.36
CA SER A 44 -1.97 -10.63 6.48
C SER A 44 -3.47 -10.34 6.37
N LEU A 45 -3.94 -9.22 6.93
CA LEU A 45 -5.33 -8.80 6.74
C LEU A 45 -5.61 -8.39 5.28
N PHE A 46 -4.61 -7.83 4.59
CA PHE A 46 -4.76 -7.48 3.18
C PHE A 46 -4.86 -8.72 2.30
N GLU A 47 -3.97 -9.70 2.50
CA GLU A 47 -4.01 -10.98 1.79
C GLU A 47 -5.35 -11.68 1.98
N LEU A 48 -5.91 -11.64 3.19
CA LEU A 48 -7.23 -12.19 3.47
C LEU A 48 -8.34 -11.46 2.71
N LEU A 49 -8.27 -10.13 2.61
CA LEU A 49 -9.20 -9.34 1.80
C LEU A 49 -9.12 -9.69 0.31
N GLU A 50 -7.91 -9.89 -0.22
CA GLU A 50 -7.73 -10.30 -1.62
C GLU A 50 -8.37 -11.66 -1.92
N ILE A 51 -8.35 -12.58 -0.94
CA ILE A 51 -8.96 -13.91 -1.05
C ILE A 51 -10.48 -13.84 -0.89
N GLU A 52 -10.97 -13.07 0.08
CA GLU A 52 -12.40 -12.97 0.41
C GLU A 52 -13.20 -12.16 -0.63
N ARG A 53 -12.56 -11.24 -1.35
CA ARG A 53 -13.21 -10.29 -2.27
C ARG A 53 -12.62 -10.30 -3.69
N PRO A 54 -12.74 -11.41 -4.43
CA PRO A 54 -12.24 -11.50 -5.81
C PRO A 54 -12.94 -10.54 -6.78
N GLU A 55 -14.08 -9.96 -6.40
CA GLU A 55 -14.81 -8.95 -7.17
C GLU A 55 -14.16 -7.56 -7.18
N LEU A 56 -13.18 -7.30 -6.31
CA LEU A 56 -12.48 -6.01 -6.21
C LEU A 56 -11.22 -5.99 -7.10
N GLU A 57 -10.98 -4.86 -7.78
CA GLU A 57 -9.73 -4.62 -8.51
C GLU A 57 -8.75 -3.85 -7.62
N PHE A 58 -7.73 -4.54 -7.09
CA PHE A 58 -6.68 -3.96 -6.25
C PHE A 58 -5.53 -3.39 -7.09
N ARG A 59 -5.32 -2.08 -7.02
CA ARG A 59 -4.22 -1.36 -7.68
C ARG A 59 -3.09 -1.11 -6.70
N LYS A 60 -2.01 -1.88 -6.80
CA LYS A 60 -0.91 -1.87 -5.84
C LYS A 60 0.16 -0.84 -6.21
N TYR A 61 0.53 0.00 -5.25
CA TYR A 61 1.61 0.98 -5.31
C TYR A 61 2.59 0.68 -4.19
N GLU A 62 3.84 0.39 -4.51
CA GLU A 62 4.88 0.15 -3.51
C GLU A 62 5.55 1.46 -3.11
N VAL A 63 5.60 1.73 -1.81
CA VAL A 63 6.37 2.86 -1.28
C VAL A 63 7.79 2.37 -1.03
N PRO A 64 8.81 2.92 -1.73
CA PRO A 64 10.18 2.54 -1.46
C PRO A 64 10.56 2.92 -0.02
N PRO A 65 11.41 2.13 0.65
CA PRO A 65 11.95 2.54 1.93
C PRO A 65 12.66 3.88 1.77
N PRO A 66 12.60 4.77 2.79
CA PRO A 66 13.40 5.98 2.75
C PRO A 66 14.87 5.59 2.56
N PRO A 67 15.66 6.36 1.78
CA PRO A 67 17.08 6.09 1.65
C PRO A 67 17.69 6.06 3.05
N SER A 68 18.44 5.00 3.34
CA SER A 68 19.17 4.89 4.60
C SER A 68 20.04 6.13 4.75
N ALA A 69 19.97 6.82 5.90
CA ALA A 69 20.85 7.94 6.19
C ALA A 69 22.31 7.43 6.20
N GLY A 70 22.97 7.52 5.04
CA GLY A 70 24.30 6.93 4.83
C GLY A 70 24.63 6.53 3.39
N GLU A 71 23.63 6.35 2.51
CA GLU A 71 23.90 6.21 1.07
C GLU A 71 24.04 7.60 0.45
N SER A 72 25.26 8.14 0.52
CA SER A 72 25.70 9.17 -0.42
C SER A 72 25.41 8.65 -1.82
N ALA A 73 24.63 9.40 -2.60
CA ALA A 73 24.51 9.23 -4.03
C ALA A 73 25.89 9.45 -4.68
N SER A 74 26.73 8.42 -4.69
CA SER A 74 27.99 8.39 -5.41
C SER A 74 27.79 7.54 -6.65
N GLY A 75 27.19 8.15 -7.67
CA GLY A 75 26.84 7.44 -8.90
C GLY A 75 26.12 8.31 -9.91
N ALA A 76 26.61 9.53 -10.16
CA ALA A 76 26.18 10.34 -11.31
C ALA A 76 27.19 11.46 -11.60
N ALA A 77 28.40 11.11 -12.04
CA ALA A 77 29.23 11.96 -12.90
C ALA A 77 30.53 11.21 -13.26
N GLU A 78 30.51 10.37 -14.30
CA GLU A 78 31.65 10.27 -15.22
C GLU A 78 31.23 9.58 -16.53
N GLU A 79 30.30 10.22 -17.25
CA GLU A 79 30.29 10.15 -18.71
C GLU A 79 30.67 11.54 -19.21
N ALA A 80 31.96 11.78 -19.43
CA ALA A 80 32.51 12.70 -20.44
C ALA A 80 34.01 12.95 -20.19
N SER A 81 34.88 12.14 -20.78
CA SER A 81 35.82 12.66 -21.78
C SER A 81 36.59 11.52 -22.42
N VAL A 82 36.43 11.47 -23.73
CA VAL A 82 37.28 10.81 -24.73
C VAL A 82 38.70 11.34 -24.68
#